data_AF-A0A8S3XW25-F1
#
_entry.id   AF-A0A8S3XW25-F1
#
_cell.length_a   1.000
_cell.length_b   1.000
_cell.length_c   1.000
_cell.angle_alpha   90.00
_cell.angle_beta   90.00
_cell.angle_gamma   90.00
#
_symmetry.space_group_name_H-M   'P 1'
#
loop_
_entity.id
_entity.type
_entity.pdbx_description
1 polymer ?
#
loop_
_entity_poly.entity_id
_entity_poly.type
_entity_poly.pdbx_seq_one_letter_code
_entity_poly.pdbx_strand_id
1 'polypeptide(L)'
;MVKEESNLTAFQDYSKFLEGGLGQAELVGAAAWQPPWRAPLQRKAPFYPGDDIYHADTWRDLEVTDAVGGARYNASVTPHGTVCLRLRDRVKVDMTVDGAVRVTNAKYNIVLALSQSGAAAALIHPNGRVYNYRSRVEIQAHHQQGNNKYAKMWYKGVSFTAEQCALVYLVDAAGTRTTTDTFLDMSQDFTLNVFYNESGHGPSYVNKAMSLLQAMQYWLTDDGIDNWIINNVRVSQTADGLVR
;
A
#
# COMPACT_ATOMS: atom_id res chain seq x y z
N MET A 1 23.32 39.38 -11.45
CA MET A 1 22.75 39.22 -12.81
C MET A 1 23.19 37.85 -13.30
N VAL A 2 22.33 36.84 -13.12
CA VAL A 2 22.59 35.43 -13.42
C VAL A 2 21.82 35.09 -14.70
N LYS A 3 22.48 34.46 -15.68
CA LYS A 3 21.82 33.89 -16.87
C LYS A 3 21.70 32.38 -16.68
N GLU A 4 20.47 31.89 -16.71
CA GLU A 4 20.12 30.48 -16.86
C GLU A 4 20.39 30.05 -18.31
N GLU A 5 21.06 28.91 -18.49
CA GLU A 5 21.07 28.18 -19.76
C GLU A 5 20.41 26.80 -19.58
N SER A 6 19.55 26.49 -20.53
CA SER A 6 18.53 25.44 -20.57
C SER A 6 19.10 24.08 -21.01
N ASN A 7 18.88 23.04 -20.18
CA ASN A 7 19.16 21.64 -20.52
C ASN A 7 17.99 20.97 -21.27
N LEU A 8 17.85 21.26 -22.57
CA LEU A 8 16.77 20.75 -23.43
C LEU A 8 17.24 19.81 -24.57
N THR A 9 18.46 19.32 -24.55
CA THR A 9 19.03 18.54 -25.67
C THR A 9 19.11 17.02 -25.47
N ALA A 10 18.52 16.45 -24.42
CA ALA A 10 18.67 15.01 -24.12
C ALA A 10 17.54 14.07 -24.60
N PHE A 11 16.61 14.51 -25.48
CA PHE A 11 15.38 13.73 -25.78
C PHE A 11 15.05 13.49 -27.27
N GLN A 12 16.04 13.36 -28.16
CA GLN A 12 15.75 13.16 -29.60
C GLN A 12 16.19 11.85 -30.29
N ASP A 13 16.79 10.86 -29.61
CA ASP A 13 17.40 9.71 -30.32
C ASP A 13 16.75 8.32 -30.16
N TYR A 14 15.42 8.23 -30.00
CA TYR A 14 14.72 6.92 -29.95
C TYR A 14 13.94 6.51 -31.22
N SER A 15 13.99 7.28 -32.29
CA SER A 15 13.24 7.01 -33.53
C SER A 15 13.96 6.10 -34.55
N LYS A 16 15.14 5.56 -34.25
CA LYS A 16 15.97 4.82 -35.22
C LYS A 16 15.90 3.29 -35.15
N PHE A 17 14.96 2.70 -34.40
CA PHE A 17 14.89 1.23 -34.22
C PHE A 17 13.63 0.54 -34.80
N LEU A 18 12.89 1.19 -35.70
CA LEU A 18 11.60 0.66 -36.21
C LEU A 18 11.51 0.38 -37.72
N GLU A 19 12.63 0.27 -38.44
CA GLU A 19 12.60 -0.15 -39.85
C GLU A 19 13.42 -1.42 -40.08
N GLY A 20 12.73 -2.54 -40.30
CA GLY A 20 13.34 -3.81 -40.65
C GLY A 20 12.33 -4.89 -41.04
N GLY A 21 12.03 -4.96 -42.35
CA GLY A 21 11.82 -6.21 -43.11
C GLY A 21 10.51 -7.00 -42.95
N LEU A 22 9.64 -6.89 -43.95
CA LEU A 22 8.57 -7.88 -44.21
C LEU A 22 9.14 -9.07 -45.00
N GLY A 23 9.11 -10.25 -44.40
CA GLY A 23 9.36 -11.55 -45.06
C GLY A 23 8.13 -12.45 -44.97
N GLN A 24 7.78 -13.08 -46.08
CA GLN A 24 6.62 -13.99 -46.26
C GLN A 24 6.69 -15.22 -45.34
N ALA A 25 5.54 -15.60 -44.76
CA ALA A 25 5.27 -16.96 -44.30
C ALA A 25 3.79 -17.32 -44.52
N GLU A 26 3.57 -18.59 -44.85
CA GLU A 26 2.43 -19.19 -45.54
C GLU A 26 1.11 -19.27 -44.73
N LEU A 27 0.02 -19.39 -45.48
CA LEU A 27 -1.36 -19.65 -45.03
C LEU A 27 -1.52 -21.06 -44.46
N VAL A 28 -1.78 -21.18 -43.15
CA VAL A 28 -2.33 -22.40 -42.55
C VAL A 28 -3.34 -22.05 -41.45
N GLY A 29 -4.59 -22.52 -41.61
CA GLY A 29 -5.52 -22.83 -40.51
C GLY A 29 -6.33 -21.68 -39.90
N ALA A 30 -7.61 -21.61 -40.23
CA ALA A 30 -8.60 -20.80 -39.52
C ALA A 30 -8.84 -21.34 -38.09
N ALA A 31 -8.35 -20.64 -37.07
CA ALA A 31 -8.83 -20.74 -35.70
C ALA A 31 -8.66 -19.39 -34.97
N ALA A 32 -9.79 -18.77 -34.64
CA ALA A 32 -10.02 -17.72 -33.64
C ALA A 32 -8.86 -16.73 -33.34
N TRP A 33 -8.79 -15.64 -34.12
CA TRP A 33 -8.10 -14.42 -33.70
C TRP A 33 -8.91 -13.71 -32.60
N GLN A 34 -8.34 -13.56 -31.40
CA GLN A 34 -8.84 -12.66 -30.36
C GLN A 34 -7.94 -11.42 -30.24
N PRO A 35 -8.50 -10.21 -30.05
CA PRO A 35 -7.71 -9.00 -29.90
C PRO A 35 -6.89 -9.01 -28.58
N PRO A 36 -5.70 -8.37 -28.55
CA PRO A 36 -4.70 -8.50 -27.49
C PRO A 36 -5.10 -7.97 -26.10
N TRP A 37 -6.31 -7.43 -25.96
CA TRP A 37 -6.85 -6.94 -24.68
C TRP A 37 -7.68 -7.97 -23.92
N ARG A 38 -7.79 -9.21 -24.42
CA ARG A 38 -8.54 -10.32 -23.80
C ARG A 38 -7.69 -11.58 -23.59
N ALA A 39 -6.42 -11.45 -23.22
CA ALA A 39 -5.70 -12.59 -22.64
C ALA A 39 -6.01 -12.68 -21.13
N PRO A 40 -6.38 -13.85 -20.58
CA PRO A 40 -6.39 -14.02 -19.13
C PRO A 40 -4.93 -13.89 -18.67
N LEU A 41 -4.63 -12.80 -17.98
CA LEU A 41 -3.33 -12.63 -17.32
C LEU A 41 -3.16 -13.78 -16.32
N GLN A 42 -2.37 -14.79 -16.69
CA GLN A 42 -1.72 -15.67 -15.73
C GLN A 42 -0.75 -14.81 -14.91
N ARG A 43 -1.26 -14.13 -13.87
CA ARG A 43 -0.44 -13.45 -12.87
C ARG A 43 0.18 -14.52 -11.96
N LYS A 44 1.36 -15.02 -12.32
CA LYS A 44 2.33 -15.50 -11.33
C LYS A 44 3.14 -14.29 -10.86
N ALA A 45 2.59 -13.54 -9.91
CA ALA A 45 3.41 -12.80 -8.96
C ALA A 45 3.84 -13.78 -7.85
N PRO A 46 4.99 -13.59 -7.18
CA PRO A 46 5.29 -14.31 -5.95
C PRO A 46 4.20 -13.95 -4.93
N PHE A 47 3.19 -14.81 -4.92
CA PHE A 47 2.24 -14.96 -3.85
C PHE A 47 3.09 -15.20 -2.60
N TYR A 48 2.92 -14.37 -1.57
CA TYR A 48 3.00 -14.89 -0.22
C TYR A 48 1.60 -15.41 0.11
N PRO A 49 1.27 -16.69 -0.21
CA PRO A 49 0.19 -17.37 0.47
C PRO A 49 0.55 -17.42 1.94
N GLY A 50 -0.38 -17.15 2.83
CA GLY A 50 -0.21 -17.60 4.21
C GLY A 50 -1.13 -16.90 5.17
N ASP A 51 -0.77 -15.67 5.55
CA ASP A 51 -1.09 -15.28 6.93
C ASP A 51 -2.11 -14.12 7.05
N ASP A 52 -2.39 -13.37 5.97
CA ASP A 52 -3.21 -12.15 6.08
C ASP A 52 -4.72 -12.37 5.80
N ILE A 53 -5.16 -13.57 5.40
CA ILE A 53 -6.58 -13.87 5.08
C ILE A 53 -7.29 -14.76 6.14
N TYR A 54 -6.58 -15.35 7.10
CA TYR A 54 -7.17 -16.29 8.08
C TYR A 54 -6.79 -16.06 9.55
N HIS A 55 -6.53 -14.83 9.97
CA HIS A 55 -6.50 -14.50 11.41
C HIS A 55 -7.80 -13.82 11.86
N ALA A 56 -8.96 -14.28 11.40
CA ALA A 56 -10.23 -13.92 12.06
C ALA A 56 -10.34 -14.64 13.43
N ASP A 57 -9.81 -15.86 13.52
CA ASP A 57 -9.95 -16.72 14.70
C ASP A 57 -8.84 -16.52 15.74
N THR A 58 -7.64 -16.10 15.31
CA THR A 58 -6.46 -15.97 16.20
C THR A 58 -6.39 -14.64 16.97
N TRP A 59 -7.36 -13.74 16.79
CA TRP A 59 -7.48 -12.55 17.66
C TRP A 59 -7.82 -12.92 19.10
N ARG A 60 -8.47 -14.06 19.32
CA ARG A 60 -8.86 -14.56 20.65
C ARG A 60 -7.86 -15.56 21.23
N ASP A 61 -7.13 -16.30 20.40
CA ASP A 61 -6.27 -17.40 20.88
C ASP A 61 -4.96 -16.95 21.55
N LEU A 62 -4.66 -15.65 21.55
CA LEU A 62 -3.50 -15.07 22.26
C LEU A 62 -3.85 -14.44 23.62
N GLU A 63 -5.11 -14.54 24.08
CA GLU A 63 -5.38 -14.32 25.51
C GLU A 63 -4.72 -15.40 26.38
N VAL A 64 -4.38 -16.56 25.82
CA VAL A 64 -3.71 -17.65 26.55
C VAL A 64 -2.83 -18.48 25.59
N THR A 65 -1.60 -18.07 25.28
CA THR A 65 -0.55 -19.05 24.96
C THR A 65 0.84 -18.46 25.18
N ASP A 66 1.54 -19.02 26.18
CA ASP A 66 2.99 -18.93 26.37
C ASP A 66 3.71 -19.32 25.07
N ALA A 67 4.32 -18.34 24.40
CA ALA A 67 5.30 -18.58 23.35
C ALA A 67 6.49 -17.63 23.56
N VAL A 68 7.50 -18.15 24.27
CA VAL A 68 8.91 -17.72 24.24
C VAL A 68 9.13 -16.20 24.13
N GLY A 69 8.88 -15.48 25.23
CA GLY A 69 9.55 -14.22 25.53
C GLY A 69 8.87 -12.91 25.13
N GLY A 70 7.58 -12.71 25.44
CA GLY A 70 7.00 -11.36 25.20
C GLY A 70 5.55 -11.06 25.56
N ALA A 71 4.82 -11.93 26.26
CA ALA A 71 3.40 -11.71 26.61
C ALA A 71 3.13 -10.55 27.61
N ARG A 72 4.04 -9.59 27.77
CA ARG A 72 3.89 -8.53 28.77
C ARG A 72 2.94 -7.39 28.35
N TYR A 73 2.69 -7.12 27.06
CA TYR A 73 1.94 -5.91 26.66
C TYR A 73 1.23 -6.01 25.29
N ASN A 74 0.68 -7.18 24.92
CA ASN A 74 0.06 -7.45 23.61
C ASN A 74 0.97 -7.20 22.38
N ALA A 75 2.28 -7.17 22.58
CA ALA A 75 3.28 -6.97 21.55
C ALA A 75 4.06 -8.28 21.27
N SER A 76 4.37 -8.54 20.01
CA SER A 76 5.02 -9.77 19.53
C SER A 76 5.92 -9.47 18.33
N VAL A 77 6.82 -10.38 17.96
CA VAL A 77 7.60 -10.29 16.73
C VAL A 77 7.12 -11.33 15.74
N THR A 78 6.93 -10.93 14.49
CA THR A 78 6.53 -11.83 13.41
C THR A 78 7.73 -12.59 12.85
N PRO A 79 7.52 -13.74 12.18
CA PRO A 79 8.57 -14.44 11.43
C PRO A 79 9.23 -13.58 10.33
N HIS A 80 8.58 -12.49 9.91
CA HIS A 80 9.08 -11.53 8.93
C HIS A 80 9.95 -10.44 9.56
N GLY A 81 10.28 -10.53 10.84
CA GLY A 81 11.13 -9.54 11.50
C GLY A 81 10.45 -8.18 11.68
N THR A 82 9.14 -8.18 11.89
CA THR A 82 8.36 -6.97 12.24
C THR A 82 7.83 -7.08 13.66
N VAL A 83 7.69 -5.94 14.34
CA VAL A 83 7.04 -5.86 15.65
C VAL A 83 5.55 -5.66 15.43
N CYS A 84 4.73 -6.44 16.11
CA CYS A 84 3.27 -6.47 16.00
C CYS A 84 2.66 -6.16 17.36
N LEU A 85 1.94 -5.05 17.47
CA LEU A 85 1.21 -4.64 18.66
C LEU A 85 -0.30 -4.83 18.43
N ARG A 86 -0.93 -5.69 19.22
CA ARG A 86 -2.38 -5.92 19.20
C ARG A 86 -3.05 -5.04 20.24
N LEU A 87 -4.08 -4.32 19.83
CA LEU A 87 -4.81 -3.33 20.62
C LEU A 87 -6.29 -3.72 20.73
N ARG A 88 -7.05 -2.98 21.55
CA ARG A 88 -8.50 -3.14 21.65
C ARG A 88 -9.19 -2.83 20.31
N ASP A 89 -10.43 -3.26 20.17
CA ASP A 89 -11.26 -3.09 18.96
C ASP A 89 -10.67 -3.68 17.67
N ARG A 90 -9.90 -4.75 17.80
CA ARG A 90 -9.26 -5.47 16.69
C ARG A 90 -8.34 -4.57 15.85
N VAL A 91 -7.71 -3.60 16.51
CA VAL A 91 -6.65 -2.80 15.91
C VAL A 91 -5.32 -3.53 16.11
N LYS A 92 -4.54 -3.65 15.05
CA LYS A 92 -3.15 -4.15 15.07
C LYS A 92 -2.26 -3.08 14.47
N VAL A 93 -1.13 -2.82 15.10
CA VAL A 93 -0.07 -1.95 14.60
C VAL A 93 1.16 -2.80 14.34
N ASP A 94 1.50 -2.99 13.08
CA ASP A 94 2.75 -3.63 12.65
C ASP A 94 3.80 -2.55 12.37
N MET A 95 5.04 -2.79 12.79
CA MET A 95 6.17 -1.88 12.64
C MET A 95 7.38 -2.62 12.09
N THR A 96 8.03 -2.08 11.07
CA THR A 96 9.32 -2.60 10.62
C THR A 96 10.43 -2.09 11.54
N VAL A 97 11.57 -2.79 11.54
CA VAL A 97 12.75 -2.38 12.30
C VAL A 97 13.30 -1.02 11.92
N ASP A 98 12.94 -0.53 10.73
CA ASP A 98 13.41 0.74 10.20
C ASP A 98 12.36 1.87 10.35
N GLY A 99 11.14 1.55 10.83
CA GLY A 99 10.15 2.54 11.25
C GLY A 99 8.95 2.73 10.31
N ALA A 100 8.78 1.87 9.30
CA ALA A 100 7.51 1.82 8.58
C ALA A 100 6.40 1.29 9.51
N VAL A 101 5.17 1.78 9.33
CA VAL A 101 4.03 1.46 10.20
C VAL A 101 2.84 1.03 9.36
N ARG A 102 2.19 -0.07 9.73
CA ARG A 102 0.91 -0.53 9.15
C ARG A 102 -0.10 -0.74 10.26
N VAL A 103 -1.25 -0.08 10.15
CA VAL A 103 -2.35 -0.18 11.10
C VAL A 103 -3.51 -0.89 10.43
N THR A 104 -3.97 -1.98 11.02
CA THR A 104 -5.10 -2.78 10.52
C THR A 104 -6.20 -2.79 11.56
N ASN A 105 -7.40 -2.39 11.17
CA ASN A 105 -8.62 -2.59 11.95
C ASN A 105 -9.46 -3.70 11.28
N ALA A 106 -9.41 -4.91 11.85
CA ALA A 106 -10.12 -6.06 11.30
C ALA A 106 -11.64 -6.04 11.57
N LYS A 107 -12.12 -5.16 12.47
CA LYS A 107 -13.56 -4.97 12.73
C LYS A 107 -14.24 -4.18 11.61
N TYR A 108 -13.55 -3.15 11.11
CA TYR A 108 -14.10 -2.23 10.09
C TYR A 108 -13.48 -2.40 8.70
N ASN A 109 -12.56 -3.36 8.52
CA ASN A 109 -11.83 -3.60 7.28
C ASN A 109 -11.10 -2.35 6.78
N ILE A 110 -10.43 -1.66 7.70
CA ILE A 110 -9.63 -0.47 7.42
C ILE A 110 -8.16 -0.84 7.57
N VAL A 111 -7.35 -0.49 6.58
CA VAL A 111 -5.90 -0.68 6.62
C VAL A 111 -5.22 0.61 6.23
N LEU A 112 -4.24 1.03 7.03
CA LEU A 112 -3.39 2.18 6.79
C LEU A 112 -1.94 1.70 6.77
N ALA A 113 -1.13 2.23 5.86
CA ALA A 113 0.31 1.99 5.88
C ALA A 113 1.08 3.27 5.56
N LEU A 114 2.22 3.43 6.23
CA LEU A 114 3.18 4.50 6.03
C LEU A 114 4.55 3.86 5.84
N SER A 115 5.22 4.24 4.75
CA SER A 115 6.63 3.89 4.53
C SER A 115 7.52 4.51 5.62
N GLN A 116 8.70 3.93 5.82
CA GLN A 116 9.69 4.43 6.79
C GLN A 116 10.01 5.93 6.62
N SER A 117 10.11 6.41 5.39
CA SER A 117 10.45 7.82 5.10
C SER A 117 9.25 8.76 5.19
N GLY A 118 8.03 8.22 5.31
CA GLY A 118 6.79 8.97 5.16
C GLY A 118 6.48 9.43 3.72
N ALA A 119 7.32 9.08 2.74
CA ALA A 119 7.17 9.50 1.34
C ALA A 119 6.06 8.75 0.57
N ALA A 120 5.63 7.60 1.09
CA ALA A 120 4.48 6.84 0.59
C ALA A 120 3.51 6.49 1.72
N ALA A 121 2.23 6.52 1.39
CA ALA A 121 1.12 6.22 2.30
C ALA A 121 0.00 5.51 1.57
N ALA A 122 -0.66 4.57 2.23
CA ALA A 122 -1.79 3.82 1.69
C ALA A 122 -2.95 3.76 2.68
N LEU A 123 -4.18 3.86 2.19
CA LEU A 123 -5.42 3.65 2.92
C LEU A 123 -6.32 2.72 2.12
N ILE A 124 -6.81 1.68 2.77
CA ILE A 124 -7.92 0.85 2.32
C ILE A 124 -9.07 1.07 3.31
N HIS A 125 -10.22 1.48 2.79
CA HIS A 125 -11.46 1.63 3.52
C HIS A 125 -12.59 1.02 2.69
N PRO A 126 -13.67 0.49 3.29
CA PRO A 126 -14.79 -0.09 2.53
C PRO A 126 -15.39 0.86 1.48
N ASN A 127 -15.40 2.16 1.77
CA ASN A 127 -15.93 3.19 0.86
C ASN A 127 -14.89 3.82 -0.06
N GLY A 128 -13.61 3.46 0.05
CA GLY A 128 -12.60 4.02 -0.84
C GLY A 128 -11.17 3.64 -0.50
N ARG A 129 -10.28 3.89 -1.45
CA ARG A 129 -8.87 3.57 -1.35
C ARG A 129 -8.06 4.80 -1.73
N VAL A 130 -6.95 5.04 -1.04
CA VAL A 130 -6.03 6.13 -1.33
C VAL A 130 -4.62 5.58 -1.36
N TYR A 131 -3.88 5.91 -2.40
CA TYR A 131 -2.48 5.58 -2.51
C TYR A 131 -1.68 6.84 -2.85
N ASN A 132 -0.89 7.30 -1.89
CA ASN A 132 0.11 8.34 -2.08
C ASN A 132 1.46 7.68 -2.37
N TYR A 133 2.04 7.98 -3.52
CA TYR A 133 3.36 7.55 -3.89
C TYR A 133 4.10 8.67 -4.63
N ARG A 134 5.28 9.01 -4.11
CA ARG A 134 6.14 10.08 -4.67
C ARG A 134 5.38 11.41 -4.73
N SER A 135 5.12 11.92 -5.93
CA SER A 135 4.42 13.20 -6.18
C SER A 135 3.00 13.02 -6.70
N ARG A 136 2.42 11.82 -6.52
CA ARG A 136 1.10 11.45 -7.01
C ARG A 136 0.25 10.88 -5.89
N VAL A 137 -1.04 11.19 -5.95
CA VAL A 137 -2.06 10.57 -5.10
C VAL A 137 -3.14 10.00 -5.99
N GLU A 138 -3.41 8.71 -5.87
CA GLU A 138 -4.53 8.04 -6.51
C GLU A 138 -5.60 7.70 -5.50
N ILE A 139 -6.85 7.99 -5.87
CA ILE A 139 -8.02 7.80 -5.02
C ILE A 139 -9.03 7.01 -5.83
N GLN A 140 -9.60 5.98 -5.20
CA GLN A 140 -10.77 5.26 -5.68
C GLN A 140 -11.88 5.48 -4.66
N ALA A 141 -12.97 6.10 -5.08
CA ALA A 141 -14.19 6.14 -4.30
C ALA A 141 -15.08 4.98 -4.73
N HIS A 142 -15.44 4.13 -3.77
CA HIS A 142 -16.32 2.99 -4.01
C HIS A 142 -17.74 3.48 -4.27
N HIS A 143 -18.36 2.98 -5.33
CA HIS A 143 -19.75 3.27 -5.66
C HIS A 143 -20.60 2.03 -5.44
N GLN A 144 -21.71 2.16 -4.71
CA GLN A 144 -22.58 1.03 -4.35
C GLN A 144 -23.10 0.23 -5.56
N GLN A 145 -23.23 0.89 -6.73
CA GLN A 145 -23.67 0.27 -7.98
C GLN A 145 -22.52 -0.23 -8.87
N GLY A 146 -21.29 -0.33 -8.35
CA GLY A 146 -20.12 -0.89 -9.05
C GLY A 146 -19.39 0.05 -10.03
N ASN A 147 -19.90 1.27 -10.26
CA ASN A 147 -19.21 2.26 -11.08
C ASN A 147 -18.28 3.15 -10.23
N ASN A 148 -17.15 2.59 -9.79
CA ASN A 148 -16.20 3.33 -8.94
C ASN A 148 -15.68 4.59 -9.63
N LYS A 149 -15.35 5.60 -8.83
CA LYS A 149 -14.82 6.88 -9.31
C LYS A 149 -13.36 6.97 -8.94
N TYR A 150 -12.55 7.43 -9.89
CA TYR A 150 -11.11 7.53 -9.70
C TYR A 150 -10.67 8.98 -9.83
N ALA A 151 -9.75 9.38 -8.96
CA ALA A 151 -9.06 10.64 -9.04
C ALA A 151 -7.55 10.41 -8.94
N LYS A 152 -6.78 11.08 -9.79
CA LYS A 152 -5.31 11.08 -9.72
C LYS A 152 -4.84 12.52 -9.64
N MET A 153 -4.22 12.87 -8.53
CA MET A 153 -3.70 14.21 -8.25
C MET A 153 -2.19 14.21 -8.41
N TRP A 154 -1.66 15.24 -9.06
CA TRP A 154 -0.23 15.45 -9.29
C TRP A 154 0.06 16.90 -9.68
N TYR A 155 1.34 17.25 -9.86
CA TYR A 155 1.76 18.62 -10.12
C TYR A 155 1.14 19.28 -11.38
N LYS A 156 0.59 18.49 -12.32
CA LYS A 156 -0.07 19.01 -13.53
C LYS A 156 -1.58 19.23 -13.36
N GLY A 157 -2.20 18.79 -12.27
CA GLY A 157 -3.64 18.88 -12.07
C GLY A 157 -4.25 17.60 -11.50
N VAL A 158 -5.55 17.43 -11.72
CA VAL A 158 -6.31 16.26 -11.25
C VAL A 158 -7.01 15.57 -12.42
N SER A 159 -6.68 14.31 -12.64
CA SER A 159 -7.38 13.44 -13.60
C SER A 159 -8.55 12.74 -12.91
N PHE A 160 -9.73 12.77 -13.50
CA PHE A 160 -10.93 12.06 -13.04
C PHE A 160 -11.40 11.07 -14.09
N THR A 161 -11.82 9.89 -13.65
CA THR A 161 -12.56 8.94 -14.48
C THR A 161 -13.51 8.10 -13.64
N ALA A 162 -14.27 7.24 -14.30
CA ALA A 162 -15.15 6.28 -13.66
C ALA A 162 -14.95 4.90 -14.31
N GLU A 163 -15.19 3.84 -13.56
CA GLU A 163 -14.95 2.46 -14.01
C GLU A 163 -15.69 2.12 -15.32
N GLN A 164 -16.91 2.65 -15.47
CA GLN A 164 -17.74 2.46 -16.66
C GLN A 164 -17.68 3.66 -17.62
N CYS A 165 -16.59 4.44 -17.59
CA CYS A 165 -16.40 5.59 -18.46
C CYS A 165 -15.11 5.45 -19.27
N ALA A 166 -15.21 5.60 -20.60
CA ALA A 166 -14.05 5.59 -21.48
C ALA A 166 -13.26 6.91 -21.45
N LEU A 167 -13.83 7.97 -20.88
CA LEU A 167 -13.22 9.30 -20.85
C LEU A 167 -12.47 9.54 -19.54
N VAL A 168 -11.35 10.23 -19.67
CA VAL A 168 -10.63 10.81 -18.54
C VAL A 168 -10.67 12.33 -18.69
N TYR A 169 -11.06 13.01 -17.61
CA TYR A 169 -11.07 14.46 -17.54
C TYR A 169 -9.88 14.95 -16.75
N LEU A 170 -9.08 15.83 -17.32
CA LEU A 170 -8.03 16.55 -16.61
C LEU A 170 -8.55 17.94 -16.24
N VAL A 171 -8.43 18.28 -14.98
CA VAL A 171 -8.74 19.60 -14.43
C VAL A 171 -7.44 20.23 -13.95
N ASP A 172 -7.07 21.37 -14.53
CA ASP A 172 -5.94 22.19 -14.11
C ASP A 172 -6.23 23.69 -14.29
N ALA A 173 -5.21 24.53 -14.18
CA ALA A 173 -5.34 25.98 -14.32
C ALA A 173 -5.85 26.45 -15.70
N ALA A 174 -5.72 25.63 -16.75
CA ALA A 174 -6.26 25.92 -18.07
C ALA A 174 -7.74 25.51 -18.23
N GLY A 175 -8.32 24.89 -17.19
CA GLY A 175 -9.70 24.41 -17.16
C GLY A 175 -9.81 22.91 -17.36
N THR A 176 -11.01 22.45 -17.75
CA THR A 176 -11.34 21.02 -17.90
C THR A 176 -11.18 20.60 -19.35
N ARG A 177 -10.43 19.51 -19.59
CA ARG A 177 -10.29 18.89 -20.92
C ARG A 177 -10.29 17.37 -20.84
N THR A 178 -10.62 16.71 -21.95
CA THR A 178 -10.42 15.27 -22.06
C THR A 178 -8.95 14.95 -22.28
N THR A 179 -8.48 13.85 -21.70
CA THR A 179 -7.08 13.40 -21.82
C THR A 179 -7.03 11.87 -21.84
N THR A 180 -5.83 11.33 -22.03
CA THR A 180 -5.48 9.94 -21.72
C THR A 180 -4.67 9.89 -20.43
N ASP A 181 -5.04 9.03 -19.49
CA ASP A 181 -4.29 8.74 -18.27
C ASP A 181 -4.60 7.29 -17.81
N THR A 182 -3.69 6.66 -17.06
CA THR A 182 -3.81 5.26 -16.64
C THR A 182 -3.90 5.15 -15.12
N PHE A 183 -5.00 4.64 -14.58
CA PHE A 183 -5.18 4.50 -13.13
C PHE A 183 -4.62 3.16 -12.64
N LEU A 184 -4.09 3.14 -11.42
CA LEU A 184 -3.65 1.92 -10.77
C LEU A 184 -4.85 1.05 -10.40
N ASP A 185 -4.69 -0.25 -10.65
CA ASP A 185 -5.58 -1.26 -10.11
C ASP A 185 -5.34 -1.39 -8.60
N MET A 186 -6.20 -0.74 -7.82
CA MET A 186 -6.16 -0.76 -6.38
C MET A 186 -7.05 -1.87 -5.79
N SER A 187 -7.45 -2.89 -6.54
CA SER A 187 -8.32 -3.97 -6.05
C SER A 187 -7.67 -4.86 -4.98
N GLN A 188 -6.34 -5.05 -5.08
CA GLN A 188 -5.55 -5.86 -4.15
C GLN A 188 -5.09 -5.05 -2.93
N ASP A 189 -4.50 -5.72 -1.93
CA ASP A 189 -3.87 -5.06 -0.80
C ASP A 189 -2.49 -4.49 -1.21
N PHE A 190 -2.46 -3.19 -1.51
CA PHE A 190 -1.24 -2.45 -1.83
C PHE A 190 -0.55 -1.86 -0.58
N THR A 191 -1.15 -1.98 0.61
CA THR A 191 -0.58 -1.44 1.86
C THR A 191 0.68 -2.19 2.28
N LEU A 192 0.75 -3.49 1.99
CA LEU A 192 1.94 -4.32 2.22
C LEU A 192 3.15 -3.82 1.41
N ASN A 193 2.93 -3.39 0.17
CA ASN A 193 3.99 -2.83 -0.64
C ASN A 193 4.50 -1.53 -0.01
N VAL A 194 3.61 -0.64 0.44
CA VAL A 194 4.03 0.59 1.15
C VAL A 194 4.78 0.29 2.44
N PHE A 195 4.36 -0.72 3.19
CA PHE A 195 4.94 -1.09 4.48
C PHE A 195 6.33 -1.74 4.35
N TYR A 196 6.54 -2.61 3.36
CA TYR A 196 7.81 -3.33 3.19
C TYR A 196 8.75 -2.68 2.17
N ASN A 197 8.26 -1.81 1.28
CA ASN A 197 9.11 -1.10 0.35
C ASN A 197 10.11 -0.23 1.12
N GLU A 198 11.38 -0.34 0.75
CA GLU A 198 12.50 0.37 1.40
C GLU A 198 12.68 0.03 2.90
N SER A 199 12.02 -0.99 3.43
CA SER A 199 12.17 -1.45 4.83
C SER A 199 12.77 -2.85 4.91
N GLY A 200 13.67 -3.06 5.87
CA GLY A 200 14.23 -4.35 6.21
C GLY A 200 13.17 -5.30 6.77
N HIS A 201 13.03 -6.45 6.13
CA HIS A 201 12.10 -7.51 6.52
C HIS A 201 12.65 -8.89 6.15
N GLY A 202 12.05 -9.93 6.72
CA GLY A 202 12.43 -11.32 6.59
C GLY A 202 13.15 -11.88 7.83
N PRO A 203 13.49 -13.18 7.80
CA PRO A 203 14.04 -13.89 8.97
C PRO A 203 15.32 -13.26 9.55
N SER A 204 16.15 -12.61 8.71
CA SER A 204 17.37 -11.91 9.14
C SER A 204 17.11 -10.74 10.09
N TYR A 205 15.91 -10.17 10.08
CA TYR A 205 15.55 -9.01 10.90
C TYR A 205 14.85 -9.39 12.21
N VAL A 206 14.54 -10.68 12.43
CA VAL A 206 13.84 -11.16 13.64
C VAL A 206 14.59 -10.79 14.91
N ASN A 207 15.90 -11.00 14.97
CA ASN A 207 16.69 -10.65 16.15
C ASN A 207 16.69 -9.13 16.44
N LYS A 208 16.70 -8.30 15.39
CA LYS A 208 16.63 -6.84 15.51
C LYS A 208 15.24 -6.42 16.03
N ALA A 209 14.17 -7.01 15.49
CA ALA A 209 12.80 -6.79 15.97
C ALA A 209 12.60 -7.25 17.42
N MET A 210 13.18 -8.38 17.82
CA MET A 210 13.15 -8.85 19.21
C MET A 210 13.86 -7.87 20.15
N SER A 211 14.98 -7.30 19.73
CA SER A 211 15.70 -6.28 20.50
C SER A 211 14.85 -5.01 20.69
N LEU A 212 14.13 -4.58 19.65
CA LEU A 212 13.20 -3.45 19.73
C LEU A 212 12.02 -3.75 20.67
N LEU A 213 11.48 -4.97 20.61
CA LEU A 213 10.39 -5.38 21.50
C LEU A 213 10.85 -5.44 22.98
N GLN A 214 12.08 -5.89 23.24
CA GLN A 214 12.65 -5.92 24.59
C GLN A 214 12.92 -4.50 25.14
N ALA A 215 13.23 -3.54 24.28
CA ALA A 215 13.45 -2.15 24.64
C ALA A 215 12.16 -1.31 24.71
N MET A 216 11.00 -1.91 24.43
CA MET A 216 9.71 -1.23 24.46
C MET A 216 9.40 -0.69 25.86
N GLN A 217 8.76 0.47 25.90
CA GLN A 217 8.19 1.04 27.11
C GLN A 217 6.67 0.97 27.04
N TYR A 218 6.04 0.65 28.17
CA TYR A 218 4.58 0.69 28.35
C TYR A 218 4.24 1.42 29.65
N TRP A 219 3.19 2.23 29.61
CA TRP A 219 2.57 2.78 30.81
C TRP A 219 1.08 3.08 30.58
N LEU A 220 0.31 3.07 31.66
CA LEU A 220 -1.08 3.47 31.70
C LEU A 220 -1.16 4.84 32.38
N THR A 221 -1.87 5.80 31.78
CA THR A 221 -2.12 7.10 32.42
C THR A 221 -3.32 7.03 33.36
N ASP A 222 -3.44 8.00 34.27
CA ASP A 222 -4.57 8.10 35.20
C ASP A 222 -5.92 8.19 34.48
N ASP A 223 -5.96 8.80 33.29
CA ASP A 223 -7.15 8.87 32.42
C ASP A 223 -7.50 7.54 31.71
N GLY A 224 -6.82 6.44 32.04
CA GLY A 224 -7.04 5.12 31.44
C GLY A 224 -6.58 5.00 29.98
N ILE A 225 -5.53 5.74 29.60
CA ILE A 225 -4.94 5.67 28.25
C ILE A 225 -3.72 4.74 28.29
N ASP A 226 -3.79 3.66 27.52
CA ASP A 226 -2.66 2.77 27.32
C ASP A 226 -1.65 3.41 26.38
N ASN A 227 -0.36 3.39 26.74
CA ASN A 227 0.71 3.98 25.93
C ASN A 227 1.86 2.99 25.74
N TRP A 228 2.36 2.94 24.52
CA TRP A 228 3.56 2.18 24.14
C TRP A 228 4.55 3.09 23.42
N ILE A 229 5.84 2.91 23.66
CA ILE A 229 6.90 3.43 22.80
C ILE A 229 7.70 2.23 22.29
N ILE A 230 7.68 2.03 20.97
CA ILE A 230 8.40 0.97 20.25
C ILE A 230 9.10 1.62 19.07
N ASN A 231 10.42 1.46 18.94
CA ASN A 231 11.18 1.98 17.80
C ASN A 231 10.95 3.50 17.54
N ASN A 232 10.95 4.30 18.60
CA ASN A 232 10.62 5.74 18.60
C ASN A 232 9.21 6.10 18.09
N VAL A 233 8.34 5.12 17.85
CA VAL A 233 6.92 5.31 17.56
C VAL A 233 6.16 5.22 18.87
N ARG A 234 5.40 6.28 19.19
CA ARG A 234 4.44 6.25 20.29
C ARG A 234 3.09 5.79 19.75
N VAL A 235 2.51 4.79 20.41
CA VAL A 235 1.13 4.35 20.17
C VAL A 235 0.35 4.61 21.46
N SER A 236 -0.79 5.27 21.36
CA SER A 236 -1.67 5.52 22.50
C SER A 236 -3.09 5.04 22.19
N GLN A 237 -3.71 4.30 23.11
CA GLN A 237 -5.10 3.88 22.97
C GLN A 237 -5.95 4.37 24.15
N THR A 238 -6.96 5.19 23.86
CA THR A 238 -7.92 5.69 24.85
C THR A 238 -8.93 4.63 25.25
N ALA A 239 -9.62 4.80 26.38
CA ALA A 239 -10.58 3.83 26.91
C ALA A 239 -11.73 3.48 25.94
N ASP A 240 -12.09 4.38 25.02
CA ASP A 240 -13.09 4.17 23.95
C ASP A 240 -12.56 3.43 22.70
N GLY A 241 -11.28 3.07 22.67
CA GLY A 241 -10.65 2.29 21.59
C GLY A 241 -9.98 3.12 20.50
N LEU A 242 -10.05 4.46 20.56
CA LEU A 242 -9.35 5.34 19.61
C LEU A 242 -7.82 5.19 19.76
N VAL A 243 -7.13 5.06 18.62
CA VAL A 243 -5.67 4.90 18.55
C VAL A 243 -5.04 6.17 17.97
N ARG A 244 -3.94 6.62 18.58
CA ARG A 244 -3.16 7.81 18.21
C ARG A 244 -1.68 7.50 18.13
#